data_AF-A0A5C6ZLZ6-F1
#
_entry.id   AF-A0A5C6ZLZ6-F1
#
_cell.length_a   1.000
_cell.length_b   1.000
_cell.length_c   1.000
_cell.angle_alpha   90.00
_cell.angle_beta   90.00
_cell.angle_gamma   90.00
#
_symmetry.space_group_name_H-M   'P 1'
#
loop_
_entity.id
_entity.type
_entity.pdbx_description
1 polymer ?
#
loop_
_entity_poly.entity_id
_entity_poly.type
_entity_poly.pdbx_seq_one_letter_code
_entity_poly.pdbx_strand_id
1 'polypeptide(L)'
;MPTRNEVLKAIADINDSGNNTAAEMRTVLNLLLEHGEENPEPADGGANLDIFDVTQNSLKDEEDENAILGFSFRGFKKLHGNLTFNLTSKKIDPEKRDFFFKVTDEVALIFEELGIYKDTSRLAFVVPLIISDGKGYFPSILQIGFSDVNILWLEINHNFDNLRGKLSITSSIHFHLPANGLR
;
A
#
# COMPACT_ATOMS: atom_id res chain seq x y z
N MET A 1 -9.26 -39.56 21.16
CA MET A 1 -9.05 -38.48 20.17
C MET A 1 -8.04 -38.94 19.16
N PRO A 2 -8.22 -38.61 17.88
CA PRO A 2 -7.35 -39.06 16.82
C PRO A 2 -6.05 -38.23 16.76
N THR A 3 -4.94 -38.93 16.85
CA THR A 3 -3.59 -38.40 16.66
C THR A 3 -3.33 -38.04 15.20
N ARG A 4 -2.34 -37.17 14.95
CA ARG A 4 -1.89 -36.83 13.59
C ARG A 4 -1.60 -38.07 12.73
N ASN A 5 -1.04 -39.12 13.34
CA ASN A 5 -0.73 -40.37 12.65
C ASN A 5 -2.00 -41.16 12.29
N GLU A 6 -3.05 -41.10 13.11
CA GLU A 6 -4.34 -41.73 12.82
C GLU A 6 -5.09 -41.00 11.70
N VAL A 7 -5.01 -39.65 11.65
CA VAL A 7 -5.55 -38.84 10.54
C VAL A 7 -4.83 -39.13 9.23
N LEU A 8 -3.49 -39.10 9.24
CA LEU A 8 -2.68 -39.37 8.04
C LEU A 8 -2.89 -40.80 7.53
N LYS A 9 -3.03 -41.76 8.44
CA LYS A 9 -3.37 -43.14 8.09
C LYS A 9 -4.76 -43.22 7.45
N ALA A 10 -5.78 -42.58 8.03
CA ALA A 10 -7.13 -42.58 7.46
C ALA A 10 -7.18 -41.92 6.06
N ILE A 11 -6.39 -40.86 5.83
CA ILE A 11 -6.24 -40.24 4.51
C ILE A 11 -5.56 -41.20 3.52
N ALA A 12 -4.52 -41.91 3.96
CA ALA A 12 -3.83 -42.88 3.13
C ALA A 12 -4.70 -44.09 2.78
N ASP A 13 -5.54 -44.53 3.72
CA ASP A 13 -6.47 -45.65 3.56
C ASP A 13 -7.57 -45.35 2.52
N ILE A 14 -7.88 -44.07 2.26
CA ILE A 14 -8.83 -43.63 1.21
C ILE A 14 -8.13 -43.16 -0.08
N ASN A 15 -6.84 -43.45 -0.27
CA ASN A 15 -6.12 -43.07 -1.47
C ASN A 15 -6.30 -44.10 -2.61
N ASP A 16 -7.55 -44.47 -2.92
CA ASP A 16 -7.90 -45.46 -3.96
C ASP A 16 -8.31 -44.80 -5.29
N SER A 17 -7.50 -43.88 -5.82
CA SER A 17 -7.67 -43.28 -7.16
C SER A 17 -9.08 -42.75 -7.49
N GLY A 18 -9.84 -42.34 -6.48
CA GLY A 18 -11.19 -41.76 -6.63
C GLY A 18 -12.37 -42.72 -6.41
N ASN A 19 -12.13 -43.98 -6.03
CA ASN A 19 -13.18 -44.97 -5.76
C ASN A 19 -13.64 -45.03 -4.29
N ASN A 20 -13.62 -43.88 -3.60
CA ASN A 20 -13.97 -43.82 -2.18
C ASN A 20 -15.49 -43.71 -1.99
N THR A 21 -16.01 -44.45 -1.02
CA THR A 21 -17.40 -44.32 -0.59
C THR A 21 -17.61 -43.03 0.19
N ALA A 22 -18.85 -42.53 0.21
CA ALA A 22 -19.22 -41.37 1.01
C ALA A 22 -18.99 -41.58 2.53
N ALA A 23 -19.05 -42.82 3.00
CA ALA A 23 -18.80 -43.17 4.40
C ALA A 23 -17.32 -43.03 4.78
N GLU A 24 -16.42 -43.41 3.88
CA GLU A 24 -14.97 -43.28 4.07
C GLU A 24 -14.55 -41.80 4.08
N MET A 25 -15.08 -41.00 3.14
CA MET A 25 -14.85 -39.55 3.13
C MET A 25 -15.36 -38.87 4.40
N ARG A 26 -16.53 -39.25 4.89
CA ARG A 26 -17.10 -38.70 6.13
C ARG A 26 -16.25 -39.05 7.35
N THR A 27 -15.71 -40.27 7.41
CA THR A 27 -14.80 -40.69 8.48
C THR A 27 -13.54 -39.84 8.51
N VAL A 28 -12.90 -39.61 7.35
CA VAL A 28 -11.71 -38.77 7.27
C VAL A 28 -12.00 -37.32 7.65
N LEU A 29 -13.12 -36.76 7.20
CA LEU A 29 -13.53 -35.39 7.56
C LEU A 29 -13.81 -35.23 9.06
N ASN A 30 -14.46 -36.22 9.69
CA ASN A 30 -14.68 -36.19 11.13
C ASN A 30 -13.36 -36.27 11.91
N LEU A 31 -12.43 -37.13 11.49
CA LEU A 31 -11.11 -37.23 12.11
C LEU A 31 -10.30 -35.93 11.96
N LEU A 32 -10.42 -35.25 10.81
CA LEU A 32 -9.80 -33.94 10.59
C LEU A 32 -10.42 -32.84 11.45
N LEU A 33 -11.74 -32.84 11.61
CA LEU A 33 -12.45 -31.88 12.46
C LEU A 33 -12.09 -32.10 13.94
N GLU A 34 -12.17 -33.34 14.42
CA GLU A 34 -11.82 -33.69 15.81
C GLU A 34 -10.33 -33.43 16.12
N HIS A 35 -9.44 -33.61 15.13
CA HIS A 35 -8.03 -33.24 15.27
C HIS A 35 -7.80 -31.72 15.17
N GLY A 36 -8.62 -31.01 14.39
CA GLY A 36 -8.54 -29.56 14.18
C GLY A 36 -9.08 -28.74 15.35
N GLU A 37 -10.12 -29.22 16.03
CA GLU A 37 -10.74 -28.58 17.20
C GLU A 37 -9.81 -28.54 18.43
N GLU A 38 -8.76 -29.36 18.46
CA GLU A 38 -7.70 -29.33 19.48
C GLU A 38 -6.38 -28.70 19.03
N ASN A 39 -6.26 -28.18 17.79
CA ASN A 39 -5.21 -27.20 17.57
C ASN A 39 -5.65 -25.96 18.34
N PRO A 40 -5.03 -25.65 19.50
CA PRO A 40 -5.24 -24.33 20.08
C PRO A 40 -4.85 -23.35 18.98
N GLU A 41 -5.55 -22.22 18.86
CA GLU A 41 -4.95 -21.08 18.18
C GLU A 41 -3.48 -21.01 18.61
N PRO A 42 -2.53 -20.91 17.67
CA PRO A 42 -1.11 -21.08 17.96
C PRO A 42 -0.78 -20.29 19.22
N ALA A 43 -0.30 -20.99 20.25
CA ALA A 43 -0.06 -20.42 21.58
C ALA A 43 1.03 -19.33 21.59
N ASP A 44 1.61 -19.04 20.44
CA ASP A 44 2.34 -17.82 20.13
C ASP A 44 1.75 -17.18 18.86
N GLY A 45 1.03 -16.07 19.05
CA GLY A 45 0.77 -15.05 18.04
C GLY A 45 0.26 -15.55 16.70
N GLY A 46 -1.05 -15.51 16.49
CA GLY A 46 -1.62 -15.45 15.15
C GLY A 46 -0.81 -14.46 14.32
N ALA A 47 -0.44 -14.83 13.08
CA ALA A 47 0.43 -14.04 12.23
C ALA A 47 -0.01 -12.58 12.25
N ASN A 48 0.66 -11.77 13.09
CA ASN A 48 0.36 -10.36 13.25
C ASN A 48 0.91 -9.71 11.99
N LEU A 49 0.08 -9.70 10.97
CA LEU A 49 0.27 -8.89 9.79
C LEU A 49 0.17 -7.45 10.29
N ASP A 50 1.33 -6.82 10.54
CA ASP A 50 1.38 -5.43 10.96
C ASP A 50 0.83 -4.56 9.83
N ILE A 51 -0.38 -4.05 10.02
CA ILE A 51 -1.08 -3.17 9.09
C ILE A 51 -0.70 -1.72 9.41
N PHE A 52 -0.59 -0.91 8.37
CA PHE A 52 -0.62 0.55 8.49
C PHE A 52 -1.80 1.10 7.68
N ASP A 53 -2.48 2.10 8.23
CA ASP A 53 -3.52 2.88 7.54
C ASP A 53 -3.44 4.31 8.02
N VAL A 54 -2.99 5.21 7.14
CA VAL A 54 -3.03 6.64 7.39
C VAL A 54 -3.76 7.34 6.27
N THR A 55 -4.54 8.35 6.66
CA THR A 55 -5.26 9.19 5.72
C THR A 55 -5.12 10.64 6.15
N GLN A 56 -4.73 11.49 5.21
CA GLN A 56 -4.64 12.93 5.38
C GLN A 56 -5.44 13.59 4.28
N ASN A 57 -6.28 14.53 4.68
CA ASN A 57 -7.15 15.24 3.74
C ASN A 57 -6.80 16.72 3.78
N SER A 58 -6.78 17.34 2.59
CA SER A 58 -6.70 18.79 2.45
C SER A 58 -5.46 19.44 3.07
N LEU A 59 -4.30 18.77 3.02
CA LEU A 59 -3.02 19.35 3.38
C LEU A 59 -2.71 20.49 2.41
N LYS A 60 -2.44 21.68 2.95
CA LYS A 60 -2.04 22.84 2.15
C LYS A 60 -0.54 22.80 1.95
N ASP A 61 -0.12 23.22 0.77
CA ASP A 61 1.30 23.42 0.49
C ASP A 61 1.83 24.59 1.33
N GLU A 62 3.02 24.42 1.90
CA GLU A 62 3.66 25.43 2.75
C GLU A 62 4.12 26.66 1.96
N GLU A 63 4.29 26.54 0.63
CA GLU A 63 4.79 27.61 -0.24
C GLU A 63 3.74 28.14 -1.24
N ASP A 64 2.62 27.44 -1.44
CA ASP A 64 1.51 27.83 -2.33
C ASP A 64 0.15 27.46 -1.74
N GLU A 65 -0.54 28.43 -1.14
CA GLU A 65 -1.88 28.23 -0.55
C GLU A 65 -2.95 27.73 -1.53
N ASN A 66 -2.68 27.75 -2.84
CA ASN A 66 -3.57 27.24 -3.88
C ASN A 66 -3.43 25.74 -4.12
N ALA A 67 -2.35 25.12 -3.64
CA ALA A 67 -2.06 23.71 -3.77
C ALA A 67 -2.55 22.93 -2.54
N ILE A 68 -3.27 21.84 -2.81
CA ILE A 68 -3.90 21.00 -1.79
C ILE A 68 -3.63 19.54 -2.13
N LEU A 69 -3.13 18.79 -1.15
CA LEU A 69 -2.91 17.35 -1.21
C LEU A 69 -3.90 16.63 -0.29
N GLY A 70 -4.55 15.60 -0.81
CA GLY A 70 -5.18 14.55 -0.01
C GLY A 70 -4.53 13.21 -0.35
N PHE A 71 -4.28 12.35 0.63
CA PHE A 71 -3.78 11.01 0.39
C PHE A 71 -4.27 10.01 1.44
N SER A 72 -4.27 8.74 1.04
CA SER A 72 -4.47 7.59 1.90
C SER A 72 -3.35 6.59 1.59
N PHE A 73 -2.73 6.06 2.64
CA PHE A 73 -1.69 5.07 2.51
C PHE A 73 -1.98 3.89 3.41
N ARG A 74 -2.18 2.73 2.78
CA ARG A 74 -2.64 1.51 3.45
C ARG A 74 -1.84 0.31 3.01
N GLY A 75 -1.58 -0.61 3.91
CA GLY A 75 -0.89 -1.84 3.54
C GLY A 75 -0.43 -2.66 4.73
N PHE A 76 0.46 -3.61 4.43
CA PHE A 76 1.10 -4.46 5.40
C PHE A 76 2.59 -4.18 5.39
N LYS A 77 3.16 -3.95 6.57
CA LYS A 77 4.59 -3.69 6.73
C LYS A 77 5.39 -4.81 6.06
N LYS A 78 6.43 -4.42 5.32
CA LYS A 78 7.38 -5.34 4.63
C LYS A 78 6.77 -6.28 3.56
N LEU A 79 5.54 -6.02 3.10
CA LEU A 79 4.88 -6.84 2.07
C LEU A 79 4.40 -6.01 0.89
N HIS A 80 3.38 -5.18 1.11
CA HIS A 80 2.75 -4.38 0.06
C HIS A 80 2.07 -3.15 0.64
N GLY A 81 2.04 -2.08 -0.15
CA GLY A 81 1.36 -0.83 0.15
C GLY A 81 0.52 -0.35 -1.03
N ASN A 82 -0.54 0.38 -0.73
CA ASN A 82 -1.31 1.15 -1.69
C ASN A 82 -1.33 2.61 -1.26
N LEU A 83 -0.68 3.47 -2.04
CA LEU A 83 -0.73 4.92 -1.91
C LEU A 83 -1.73 5.48 -2.91
N THR A 84 -2.83 6.03 -2.39
CA THR A 84 -3.80 6.79 -3.18
C THR A 84 -3.66 8.26 -2.84
N PHE A 85 -3.54 9.12 -3.85
CA PHE A 85 -3.38 10.54 -3.63
C PHE A 85 -4.13 11.37 -4.66
N ASN A 86 -4.43 12.59 -4.25
CA ASN A 86 -5.06 13.63 -5.05
C ASN A 86 -4.36 14.96 -4.76
N LEU A 87 -3.56 15.42 -5.72
CA LEU A 87 -2.92 16.74 -5.69
C LEU A 87 -3.69 17.68 -6.62
N THR A 88 -4.13 18.81 -6.08
CA THR A 88 -4.82 19.84 -6.87
C THR A 88 -4.16 21.19 -6.65
N SER A 89 -4.02 21.99 -7.71
CA SER A 89 -3.67 23.40 -7.57
C SER A 89 -4.64 24.26 -8.37
N LYS A 90 -5.13 25.35 -7.77
CA LYS A 90 -6.06 26.27 -8.46
C LYS A 90 -5.41 27.02 -9.62
N LYS A 91 -4.09 27.09 -9.66
CA LYS A 91 -3.34 27.80 -10.69
C LYS A 91 -2.02 27.09 -10.97
N ILE A 92 -1.80 26.72 -12.23
CA ILE A 92 -0.50 26.25 -12.71
C ILE A 92 0.47 27.43 -12.71
N ASP A 93 1.55 27.28 -11.95
CA ASP A 93 2.74 28.11 -12.04
C ASP A 93 3.81 27.33 -12.84
N PRO A 94 4.23 27.79 -14.03
CA PRO A 94 5.23 27.09 -14.85
C PRO A 94 6.58 26.86 -14.16
N GLU A 95 6.90 27.69 -13.16
CA GLU A 95 8.16 27.60 -12.43
C GLU A 95 8.07 26.67 -11.21
N LYS A 96 6.86 26.37 -10.73
CA LYS A 96 6.65 25.52 -9.55
C LYS A 96 6.50 24.05 -9.95
N ARG A 97 7.52 23.26 -9.61
CA ARG A 97 7.53 21.80 -9.77
C ARG A 97 7.46 21.07 -8.44
N ASP A 98 7.91 21.74 -7.39
CA ASP A 98 8.02 21.23 -6.03
C ASP A 98 6.83 21.68 -5.18
N PHE A 99 6.35 20.75 -4.38
CA PHE A 99 5.27 20.94 -3.41
C PHE A 99 5.71 20.36 -2.06
N PHE A 100 5.40 21.07 -0.98
CA PHE A 100 5.84 20.76 0.37
C PHE A 100 4.63 20.75 1.31
N PHE A 101 4.39 19.62 1.94
CA PHE A 101 3.24 19.42 2.82
C PHE A 101 3.71 19.00 4.20
N LYS A 102 3.30 19.75 5.22
CA LYS A 102 3.50 19.33 6.59
C LYS A 102 2.60 18.15 6.94
N VAL A 103 3.20 17.05 7.36
CA VAL A 103 2.50 15.83 7.76
C VAL A 103 2.63 15.58 9.26
N THR A 104 1.81 14.67 9.79
CA THR A 104 1.90 14.24 11.19
C THR A 104 3.09 13.31 11.40
N ASP A 105 3.59 13.24 12.64
CA ASP A 105 4.67 12.32 13.02
C ASP A 105 4.34 10.86 12.66
N GLU A 106 3.08 10.47 12.80
CA GLU A 106 2.59 9.13 12.42
C GLU A 106 2.83 8.82 10.93
N VAL A 107 2.59 9.78 10.04
CA VAL A 107 2.84 9.62 8.61
C VAL A 107 4.34 9.52 8.35
N ALA A 108 5.14 10.41 8.96
CA ALA A 108 6.58 10.39 8.81
C ALA A 108 7.17 9.04 9.24
N LEU A 109 6.75 8.51 10.39
CA LEU A 109 7.16 7.21 10.91
C LEU A 109 6.82 6.07 9.95
N ILE A 110 5.62 6.06 9.35
CA ILE A 110 5.25 5.02 8.39
C ILE A 110 6.16 5.07 7.16
N PHE A 111 6.41 6.25 6.59
CA PHE A 111 7.29 6.37 5.44
C PHE A 111 8.74 5.98 5.78
N GLU A 112 9.21 6.34 6.97
CA GLU A 112 10.52 5.95 7.51
C GLU A 112 10.64 4.42 7.63
N GLU A 113 9.63 3.75 8.18
CA GLU A 113 9.58 2.28 8.29
C GLU A 113 9.63 1.57 6.93
N LEU A 114 9.26 2.26 5.85
CA LEU A 114 9.31 1.74 4.49
C LEU A 114 10.63 2.04 3.76
N GLY A 115 11.55 2.72 4.42
CA GLY A 115 12.85 3.08 3.88
C GLY A 115 12.86 4.41 3.12
N ILE A 116 11.83 5.25 3.30
CA ILE A 116 11.74 6.57 2.68
C ILE A 116 12.21 7.60 3.69
N TYR A 117 13.51 7.80 3.74
CA TYR A 117 14.14 8.74 4.66
C TYR A 117 14.37 10.09 4.00
N LYS A 118 14.54 11.11 4.85
CA LYS A 118 14.94 12.46 4.45
C LYS A 118 16.16 12.41 3.50
N ASP A 119 16.07 13.14 2.40
CA ASP A 119 17.14 13.41 1.42
C ASP A 119 17.83 12.20 0.76
N THR A 120 17.37 10.97 1.03
CA THR A 120 18.10 9.74 0.65
C THR A 120 17.26 8.80 -0.22
N SER A 121 15.96 8.77 -0.03
CA SER A 121 15.06 7.87 -0.75
C SER A 121 13.87 8.63 -1.34
N ARG A 122 13.52 8.30 -2.59
CA ARG A 122 12.37 8.87 -3.29
C ARG A 122 11.62 7.77 -4.01
N LEU A 123 10.29 7.81 -3.93
CA LEU A 123 9.42 7.00 -4.77
C LEU A 123 9.11 7.77 -6.05
N ALA A 124 9.26 7.15 -7.21
CA ALA A 124 8.94 7.77 -8.49
C ALA A 124 7.83 6.98 -9.19
N PHE A 125 6.83 7.70 -9.68
CA PHE A 125 5.63 7.12 -10.27
C PHE A 125 5.26 7.82 -11.55
N VAL A 126 4.79 7.06 -12.54
CA VAL A 126 4.20 7.64 -13.74
C VAL A 126 2.72 7.91 -13.47
N VAL A 127 2.31 9.16 -13.62
CA VAL A 127 0.97 9.63 -13.25
C VAL A 127 0.33 10.43 -14.38
N PRO A 128 -1.01 10.41 -14.53
CA PRO A 128 -1.71 11.31 -15.42
C PRO A 128 -1.82 12.71 -14.80
N LEU A 129 -1.44 13.73 -15.58
CA LEU A 129 -1.68 15.12 -15.23
C LEU A 129 -2.95 15.61 -15.92
N ILE A 130 -3.95 16.06 -15.17
CA ILE A 130 -5.19 16.60 -15.73
C ILE A 130 -5.20 18.11 -15.51
N ILE A 131 -5.47 18.88 -16.56
CA ILE A 131 -5.66 20.33 -16.43
C ILE A 131 -7.13 20.72 -16.63
N SER A 132 -7.48 21.95 -16.23
CA SER A 132 -8.87 22.44 -16.19
C SER A 132 -9.68 22.38 -17.49
N ASP A 133 -9.06 22.22 -18.66
CA ASP A 133 -9.79 22.01 -19.93
C ASP A 133 -10.22 20.54 -20.13
N GLY A 134 -9.96 19.68 -19.15
CA GLY A 134 -10.24 18.25 -19.20
C GLY A 134 -9.21 17.45 -19.99
N LYS A 135 -8.16 18.09 -20.54
CA LYS A 135 -7.09 17.38 -21.22
C LYS A 135 -6.17 16.71 -20.20
N GLY A 136 -5.97 15.41 -20.41
CA GLY A 136 -4.95 14.63 -19.73
C GLY A 136 -3.62 14.71 -20.48
N TYR A 137 -2.56 14.98 -19.75
CA TYR A 137 -1.17 14.96 -20.21
C TYR A 137 -0.50 13.76 -19.56
N PHE A 138 0.07 12.90 -20.41
CA PHE A 138 0.75 11.68 -20.00
C PHE A 138 1.90 11.38 -20.97
N PRO A 139 3.07 10.93 -20.48
CA PRO A 139 3.40 10.65 -19.08
C PRO A 139 3.88 11.89 -18.31
N SER A 140 3.52 11.98 -17.03
CA SER A 140 4.18 12.85 -16.05
C SER A 140 4.81 11.98 -14.98
N ILE A 141 5.96 12.40 -14.44
CA ILE A 141 6.61 11.67 -13.34
C ILE A 141 6.36 12.45 -12.04
N LEU A 142 5.76 11.78 -11.06
CA LEU A 142 5.66 12.28 -9.70
C LEU A 142 6.73 11.61 -8.84
N GLN A 143 7.57 12.41 -8.19
CA GLN A 143 8.46 11.93 -7.14
C GLN A 143 7.88 12.30 -5.77
N ILE A 144 8.01 11.39 -4.80
CA ILE A 144 7.56 11.56 -3.42
C ILE A 144 8.73 11.22 -2.49
N GLY A 145 9.03 12.10 -1.56
CA GLY A 145 10.05 11.89 -0.53
C GLY A 145 9.85 12.82 0.66
N PHE A 146 10.83 12.89 1.56
CA PHE A 146 10.85 13.84 2.67
C PHE A 146 11.99 14.84 2.47
N SER A 147 11.67 16.14 2.53
CA SER A 147 12.67 17.22 2.57
C SER A 147 13.06 17.59 4.00
N ASP A 148 12.21 17.28 4.98
CA ASP A 148 12.53 17.33 6.41
C ASP A 148 11.71 16.29 7.17
N VAL A 149 11.96 16.12 8.48
CA VAL A 149 11.34 15.08 9.34
C VAL A 149 9.83 14.94 9.09
N ASN A 150 9.12 16.06 9.00
CA ASN A 150 7.66 16.09 8.82
C ASN A 150 7.22 16.88 7.57
N ILE A 151 8.11 17.07 6.61
CA ILE A 151 7.79 17.77 5.36
C ILE A 151 7.84 16.77 4.22
N LEU A 152 6.66 16.33 3.80
CA LEU A 152 6.47 15.51 2.62
C LEU A 152 6.67 16.40 1.40
N TRP A 153 7.62 16.02 0.55
CA TRP A 153 7.96 16.73 -0.67
C TRP A 153 7.49 15.92 -1.88
N LEU A 154 6.77 16.61 -2.78
CA LEU A 154 6.28 16.08 -4.05
C LEU A 154 6.89 16.91 -5.18
N GLU A 155 7.52 16.25 -6.15
CA GLU A 155 8.02 16.90 -7.36
C GLU A 155 7.26 16.36 -8.58
N ILE A 156 6.70 17.26 -9.39
CA ILE A 156 6.11 16.91 -10.68
C ILE A 156 7.10 17.25 -11.79
N ASN A 157 7.70 16.23 -12.39
CA ASN A 157 8.50 16.38 -13.58
C ASN A 157 7.59 16.33 -14.82
N HIS A 158 7.16 17.52 -15.24
CA HIS A 158 6.42 17.77 -16.47
C HIS A 158 6.82 19.12 -17.06
N ASN A 159 6.72 19.30 -18.38
CA ASN A 159 6.88 20.61 -18.97
C ASN A 159 5.58 21.41 -18.84
N PHE A 160 5.55 22.38 -17.94
CA PHE A 160 4.41 23.28 -17.76
C PHE A 160 4.40 24.49 -18.71
N ASP A 161 5.37 24.60 -19.62
CA ASP A 161 5.41 25.64 -20.64
C ASP A 161 4.10 25.65 -21.43
N ASN A 162 3.42 26.81 -21.42
CA ASN A 162 2.13 27.04 -22.07
C ASN A 162 0.91 26.35 -21.43
N LEU A 163 1.07 25.65 -20.30
CA LEU A 163 -0.07 25.18 -19.52
C LEU A 163 -0.62 26.31 -18.64
N ARG A 164 -1.95 26.39 -18.57
CA ARG A 164 -2.69 27.40 -17.82
C ARG A 164 -3.92 26.78 -17.17
N GLY A 165 -4.33 27.34 -16.04
CA GLY A 165 -5.55 26.95 -15.34
C GLY A 165 -5.28 26.07 -14.12
N LYS A 166 -6.22 25.19 -13.78
CA LYS A 166 -6.13 24.31 -12.61
C LYS A 166 -5.37 23.03 -12.97
N LEU A 167 -4.59 22.55 -12.02
CA LEU A 167 -3.89 21.28 -12.05
C LEU A 167 -4.60 20.28 -11.15
N SER A 168 -4.74 19.04 -11.62
CA SER A 168 -5.20 17.91 -10.83
C SER A 168 -4.41 16.66 -11.20
N ILE A 169 -3.88 15.97 -10.20
CA ILE A 169 -3.30 14.63 -10.34
C ILE A 169 -4.02 13.75 -9.35
N THR A 170 -4.65 12.69 -9.85
CA THR A 170 -5.31 11.68 -9.02
C THR A 170 -4.80 10.32 -9.46
N SER A 171 -4.22 9.58 -8.52
CA SER A 171 -3.70 8.24 -8.82
C SER A 171 -3.75 7.34 -7.59
N SER A 172 -3.79 6.03 -7.85
CA SER A 172 -3.69 4.97 -6.85
C SER A 172 -2.60 4.02 -7.30
N ILE A 173 -1.61 3.81 -6.45
CA ILE A 173 -0.40 3.07 -6.80
C ILE A 173 -0.20 1.95 -5.79
N HIS A 174 -0.20 0.73 -6.31
CA HIS A 174 0.14 -0.47 -5.57
C HIS A 174 1.61 -0.82 -5.81
N PHE A 175 2.34 -1.13 -4.73
CA PHE A 175 3.74 -1.51 -4.82
C PHE A 175 4.12 -2.54 -3.77
N HIS A 176 5.09 -3.38 -4.14
CA HIS A 176 5.73 -4.32 -3.23
C HIS A 176 6.79 -3.61 -2.40
N LEU A 177 6.76 -3.88 -1.10
CA LEU A 177 7.75 -3.39 -0.17
C LEU A 177 8.77 -4.49 0.03
N PRO A 178 10.04 -4.31 -0.39
CA PRO A 178 11.07 -5.31 -0.13
C PRO A 178 11.20 -5.56 1.38
N ALA A 179 11.38 -6.82 1.78
CA ALA A 179 11.45 -7.23 3.18
C ALA A 179 12.58 -6.53 3.98
N ASN A 180 13.57 -5.97 3.28
CA ASN A 180 14.71 -5.25 3.82
C ASN A 180 14.60 -3.71 3.70
N GLY A 181 13.42 -3.18 3.37
CA GLY A 181 13.21 -1.76 3.05
C GLY A 181 13.77 -1.36 1.68
N LEU A 182 13.35 -0.20 1.18
CA LEU A 182 13.97 0.42 0.00
C LEU A 182 15.38 0.89 0.42
N ARG A 183 16.41 0.16 0.00
CA ARG A 183 17.82 0.50 0.24
C ARG A 183 18.34 1.50 -0.78
#